data_AF-A0AAD9PVX6-F1
#
_entry.id   AF-A0AAD9PVX6-F1
#
_cell.length_a   1.000
_cell.length_b   1.000
_cell.length_c   1.000
_cell.angle_alpha   90.00
_cell.angle_beta   90.00
_cell.angle_gamma   90.00
#
_symmetry.space_group_name_H-M   'P 1'
#
loop_
_entity.id
_entity.type
_entity.pdbx_description
1 polymer ?
#
loop_
_entity_poly.entity_id
_entity_poly.type
_entity_poly.pdbx_seq_one_letter_code
_entity_poly.pdbx_strand_id
1 'polypeptide(L)'
;MALSKHGLTKDMTMKYRMEGGKQTINLCVVEGGPLPFSEDILSPAFDYGNRVFTEYPQDMVDFFKNSCPAGHTWHRSLLFEDGAVCTASADITVNVEENCFYHESKFHGVNFPADGPVMKKMTTNWDPSCEKIIPVPGQGILKGISPCTSF
;
A
#
# COMPACT_ATOMS: atom_id res chain seq x y z
N MET A 1 -17.94 -7.80 -23.69
CA MET A 1 -17.54 -7.09 -22.44
C MET A 1 -17.53 -8.09 -21.31
N ALA A 2 -16.36 -8.68 -21.01
CA ALA A 2 -16.21 -9.59 -19.88
C ALA A 2 -15.73 -8.77 -18.68
N LEU A 3 -16.67 -8.33 -17.85
CA LEU A 3 -16.36 -7.83 -16.50
C LEU A 3 -15.83 -9.03 -15.71
N SER A 4 -14.55 -9.02 -15.34
CA SER A 4 -14.00 -9.94 -14.35
C SER A 4 -14.82 -9.79 -13.07
N LYS A 5 -15.62 -10.82 -12.72
CA LYS A 5 -16.52 -10.83 -11.56
C LYS A 5 -15.77 -11.06 -10.23
N HIS A 6 -14.46 -10.82 -10.17
CA HIS A 6 -13.60 -11.20 -9.04
C HIS A 6 -12.83 -10.00 -8.47
N GLY A 7 -13.44 -8.82 -8.46
CA GLY A 7 -12.89 -7.69 -7.70
C GLY A 7 -12.94 -7.99 -6.20
N LEU A 8 -11.86 -7.68 -5.48
CA LEU A 8 -11.85 -7.58 -4.02
C LEU A 8 -12.83 -6.47 -3.61
N THR A 9 -14.09 -6.83 -3.42
CA THR A 9 -15.15 -5.90 -2.98
C THR A 9 -15.36 -6.05 -1.48
N LYS A 10 -14.42 -5.56 -0.65
CA LYS A 10 -14.65 -5.03 0.72
C LYS A 10 -13.35 -4.69 1.43
N ASP A 11 -13.49 -3.78 2.39
CA ASP A 11 -12.43 -3.13 3.17
C ASP A 11 -11.56 -4.15 3.92
N MET A 12 -10.24 -4.05 3.76
CA MET A 12 -9.28 -4.81 4.56
C MET A 12 -8.84 -3.96 5.74
N THR A 13 -9.23 -4.35 6.95
CA THR A 13 -8.78 -3.72 8.20
C THR A 13 -7.62 -4.51 8.79
N MET A 14 -6.50 -3.83 9.02
CA MET A 14 -5.30 -4.41 9.61
C MET A 14 -4.95 -3.73 10.93
N LYS A 15 -4.46 -4.53 11.88
CA LYS A 15 -3.96 -4.08 13.18
C LYS A 15 -2.54 -4.58 13.38
N TYR A 16 -1.64 -3.74 13.89
CA TYR A 16 -0.29 -4.16 14.26
C TYR A 16 0.29 -3.26 15.37
N ARG A 17 1.42 -3.71 15.96
CA ARG A 17 2.16 -3.05 17.05
C ARG A 17 3.59 -2.70 16.60
N MET A 18 4.11 -1.56 17.06
CA MET A 18 5.37 -0.95 16.62
C MET A 18 6.62 -1.46 17.36
N GLU A 19 7.76 -1.58 16.64
CA GLU A 19 9.13 -1.46 17.19
C GLU A 19 10.13 -0.87 16.14
N GLY A 20 10.72 0.30 16.42
CA GLY A 20 11.98 0.76 15.79
C GLY A 20 11.97 1.08 14.28
N GLY A 21 10.88 1.62 13.71
CA GLY A 21 10.80 1.99 12.30
C GLY A 21 10.70 0.80 11.34
N LYS A 22 10.70 -0.41 11.87
CA LYS A 22 10.46 -1.66 11.16
C LYS A 22 9.03 -2.11 11.41
N GLN A 23 8.46 -2.81 10.44
CA GLN A 23 7.18 -3.47 10.58
C GLN A 23 7.29 -4.90 10.08
N THR A 24 6.50 -5.77 10.69
CA THR A 24 6.22 -7.11 10.21
C THR A 24 4.71 -7.25 10.15
N ILE A 25 4.19 -7.64 8.99
CA ILE A 25 2.76 -7.77 8.76
C ILE A 25 2.43 -9.23 8.48
N ASN A 26 1.40 -9.75 9.15
CA ASN A 26 0.81 -11.05 8.84
C ASN A 26 -0.55 -10.82 8.19
N LEU A 27 -0.70 -11.21 6.92
CA LEU A 27 -1.94 -11.08 6.16
C LEU A 27 -2.63 -12.44 6.02
N CYS A 28 -3.96 -12.44 6.12
CA CYS A 28 -4.79 -13.62 5.88
C CYS A 28 -5.96 -13.22 4.99
N VAL A 29 -6.18 -14.00 3.92
CA VAL A 29 -7.32 -13.81 3.03
C VAL A 29 -8.55 -14.47 3.68
N VAL A 30 -9.41 -13.64 4.27
CA VAL A 30 -10.62 -14.11 4.98
C VAL A 30 -11.80 -14.40 4.04
N GLU A 31 -11.82 -13.78 2.86
CA GLU A 31 -12.85 -13.96 1.83
C GLU A 31 -12.21 -13.95 0.43
N GLY A 32 -12.79 -14.72 -0.52
CA GLY A 32 -12.33 -14.74 -1.92
C GLY A 32 -11.02 -15.49 -2.18
N GLY A 33 -10.51 -16.22 -1.17
CA GLY A 33 -9.35 -17.09 -1.32
C GLY A 33 -9.65 -18.41 -2.03
N PRO A 34 -8.66 -19.04 -2.70
CA PRO A 34 -7.33 -18.49 -2.99
C PRO A 34 -7.41 -17.37 -4.04
N LEU A 35 -6.59 -16.33 -3.88
CA LEU A 35 -6.58 -15.22 -4.83
C LEU A 35 -6.18 -15.72 -6.23
N PRO A 36 -6.85 -15.28 -7.31
CA PRO A 36 -6.55 -15.73 -8.68
C PRO A 36 -5.34 -15.01 -9.31
N PHE A 37 -4.65 -14.16 -8.56
CA PHE A 37 -3.48 -13.37 -8.95
C PHE A 37 -2.40 -13.47 -7.86
N SER A 38 -1.19 -13.02 -8.16
CA SER A 38 -0.10 -12.97 -7.19
C SER A 38 -0.36 -11.95 -6.08
N GLU A 39 -0.20 -12.35 -4.81
CA GLU A 39 -0.34 -11.44 -3.66
C GLU A 39 0.65 -10.26 -3.67
N ASP A 40 1.78 -10.35 -4.38
CA ASP A 40 2.82 -9.30 -4.41
C ASP A 40 2.26 -7.94 -4.84
N ILE A 41 1.24 -7.89 -5.70
CA ILE A 41 0.66 -6.62 -6.16
C ILE A 41 -0.05 -5.86 -5.03
N LEU A 42 -0.33 -6.52 -3.91
CA LEU A 42 -0.97 -5.92 -2.74
C LEU A 42 0.05 -5.33 -1.75
N SER A 43 1.30 -5.80 -1.76
CA SER A 43 2.35 -5.36 -0.83
C SER A 43 2.55 -3.85 -0.78
N PRO A 44 2.49 -3.10 -1.91
CA PRO A 44 2.59 -1.65 -1.87
C PRO A 44 1.48 -0.96 -1.08
N ALA A 45 0.29 -1.57 -0.99
CA ALA A 45 -0.84 -1.01 -0.25
C ALA A 45 -0.73 -1.26 1.27
N PHE A 46 0.00 -2.29 1.70
CA PHE A 46 0.07 -2.70 3.10
C PHE A 46 1.41 -2.35 3.73
N ASP A 47 2.51 -2.91 3.21
CA ASP A 47 3.84 -2.66 3.73
C ASP A 47 4.28 -1.24 3.37
N TYR A 48 4.34 -0.96 2.06
CA TYR A 48 4.68 0.38 1.59
C TYR A 48 3.52 1.38 1.77
N GLY A 49 2.39 0.99 2.37
CA GLY A 49 1.24 1.88 2.58
C GLY A 49 1.46 2.83 3.74
N ASN A 50 2.04 2.35 4.85
CA ASN A 50 2.16 3.17 6.05
C ASN A 50 3.52 3.86 6.17
N ARG A 51 3.53 5.18 5.94
CA ARG A 51 4.72 6.03 6.02
C ARG A 51 5.13 6.46 7.42
N VAL A 52 4.35 6.14 8.46
CA VAL A 52 4.80 6.33 9.86
C VAL A 52 6.03 5.45 10.15
N PHE A 53 6.14 4.30 9.47
CA PHE A 53 7.30 3.41 9.46
C PHE A 53 8.40 3.86 8.51
N THR A 54 8.87 5.08 8.71
CA THR A 54 10.02 5.59 7.99
C THR A 54 10.91 6.30 9.00
N GLU A 55 12.19 5.96 9.00
CA GLU A 55 13.17 6.67 9.81
C GLU A 55 13.48 8.00 9.10
N TYR A 56 13.07 9.09 9.73
CA TYR A 56 13.39 10.44 9.27
C TYR A 56 14.62 10.95 10.04
N PRO A 57 15.62 11.53 9.36
CA PRO A 57 16.72 12.18 10.05
C PRO A 57 16.22 13.41 10.82
N GLN A 58 16.92 13.79 11.88
CA GLN A 58 16.47 14.84 12.82
C GLN A 58 16.28 16.23 12.16
N ASP A 59 16.98 16.49 11.06
CA ASP A 59 16.93 17.74 10.31
C ASP A 59 15.85 17.75 9.21
N MET A 60 15.05 16.68 9.09
CA MET A 60 13.94 16.56 8.15
C MET A 60 12.60 16.51 8.88
N VAL A 61 11.63 17.26 8.38
CA VAL A 61 10.27 17.23 8.92
C VAL A 61 9.61 15.88 8.64
N ASP A 62 9.29 15.14 9.69
CA ASP A 62 8.49 13.92 9.59
C ASP A 62 6.99 14.26 9.51
N PHE A 63 6.52 14.50 8.29
CA PHE A 63 5.13 14.84 8.00
C PHE A 63 4.14 13.78 8.52
N PHE A 64 4.54 12.50 8.46
CA PHE A 64 3.65 11.39 8.78
C PHE A 64 3.51 11.19 10.29
N LYS A 65 4.61 11.20 11.06
CA LYS A 65 4.54 11.13 12.53
C LYS A 65 3.87 12.37 13.11
N ASN A 66 4.07 13.55 12.51
CA ASN A 66 3.40 14.79 12.94
C ASN A 66 1.88 14.78 12.72
N SER A 67 1.37 13.89 11.86
CA SER A 67 -0.08 13.72 11.66
C SER A 67 -0.75 12.89 12.77
N CYS A 68 0.01 12.08 13.51
CA CYS A 68 -0.51 11.23 14.58
C CYS A 68 -0.93 12.06 15.82
N PRO A 69 -1.94 11.62 16.59
CA PRO A 69 -2.63 10.33 16.49
C PRO A 69 -3.78 10.28 15.48
N ALA A 70 -4.25 11.44 15.01
CA ALA A 70 -5.30 11.53 13.98
C ALA A 70 -4.88 10.77 12.71
N GLY A 71 -3.59 10.82 12.38
CA GLY A 71 -2.98 10.10 11.29
C GLY A 71 -3.27 10.76 9.94
N HIS A 72 -3.31 9.96 8.88
CA HIS A 72 -3.40 10.47 7.51
C HIS A 72 -4.03 9.45 6.56
N THR A 73 -4.49 9.95 5.43
CA THR A 73 -4.93 9.14 4.30
C THR A 73 -3.94 9.22 3.15
N TRP A 74 -3.95 8.21 2.27
CA TRP A 74 -3.21 8.27 1.01
C TRP A 74 -4.01 7.63 -0.12
N HIS A 75 -3.69 8.06 -1.35
CA HIS A 75 -4.18 7.48 -2.60
C HIS A 75 -3.00 7.21 -3.52
N ARG A 76 -2.99 6.05 -4.19
CA ARG A 76 -1.94 5.64 -5.12
C ARG A 76 -2.54 5.04 -6.39
N SER A 77 -1.84 5.24 -7.50
CA SER A 77 -2.03 4.50 -8.73
C SER A 77 -0.74 3.74 -9.06
N LEU A 78 -0.88 2.47 -9.44
CA LEU A 78 0.19 1.60 -9.91
C LEU A 78 -0.09 1.35 -11.39
N LEU A 79 0.82 1.81 -12.24
CA LEU A 79 0.72 1.68 -13.69
C LEU A 79 1.74 0.64 -14.12
N PHE A 80 1.27 -0.54 -14.54
CA PHE A 80 2.13 -1.63 -14.98
C PHE A 80 2.50 -1.45 -16.46
N GLU A 81 3.68 -1.92 -16.84
CA GLU A 81 4.17 -1.81 -18.22
C GLU A 81 3.34 -2.61 -19.24
N ASP A 82 2.63 -3.65 -18.78
CA ASP A 82 1.75 -4.50 -19.58
C ASP A 82 0.33 -3.89 -19.76
N GLY A 83 0.11 -2.67 -19.27
CA GLY A 83 -1.16 -1.96 -19.37
C GLY A 83 -2.15 -2.25 -18.24
N ALA A 84 -1.81 -3.13 -17.30
CA ALA A 84 -2.60 -3.28 -16.09
C ALA A 84 -2.53 -2.01 -15.22
N VAL A 85 -3.61 -1.73 -14.50
CA VAL A 85 -3.70 -0.56 -13.62
C VAL A 85 -4.31 -0.97 -12.30
N CYS A 86 -3.66 -0.56 -11.21
CA CYS A 86 -4.24 -0.63 -9.88
C CYS A 86 -4.38 0.76 -9.26
N THR A 87 -5.41 0.91 -8.44
CA THR A 87 -5.59 2.05 -7.53
C THR A 87 -5.74 1.53 -6.12
N ALA A 88 -5.09 2.19 -5.18
CA ALA A 88 -5.23 1.87 -3.78
C ALA A 88 -5.42 3.15 -2.95
N SER A 89 -6.11 3.02 -1.83
CA SER A 89 -6.24 4.08 -0.85
C SER A 89 -6.25 3.48 0.55
N ALA A 90 -5.70 4.21 1.52
CA ALA A 90 -5.85 3.83 2.92
C ALA A 90 -6.07 5.02 3.83
N ASP A 91 -6.66 4.72 4.98
CA ASP A 91 -6.77 5.56 6.16
C ASP A 91 -5.96 4.93 7.29
N ILE A 92 -5.10 5.73 7.92
CA ILE A 92 -4.17 5.33 8.96
C ILE A 92 -4.44 6.19 10.19
N THR A 93 -4.75 5.54 11.30
CA THR A 93 -4.98 6.22 12.59
C THR A 93 -4.24 5.53 13.73
N VAL A 94 -4.02 6.25 14.84
CA VAL A 94 -3.38 5.70 16.05
C VAL A 94 -4.36 5.71 17.21
N ASN A 95 -4.61 4.53 17.77
CA ASN A 95 -5.24 4.41 19.08
C ASN A 95 -4.14 4.47 20.16
N VAL A 96 -4.10 5.59 20.88
CA VAL A 96 -3.09 5.86 21.91
C VAL A 96 -3.25 4.94 23.12
N GLU A 97 -4.50 4.62 23.51
CA GLU A 97 -4.77 3.77 24.69
C GLU A 97 -4.36 2.32 24.43
N GLU A 98 -4.61 1.83 23.22
CA GLU A 98 -4.22 0.48 22.81
C GLU A 98 -2.75 0.38 22.37
N ASN A 99 -2.07 1.53 22.22
CA ASN A 99 -0.76 1.65 21.59
C ASN A 99 -0.72 0.89 20.24
N CYS A 100 -1.71 1.18 19.39
CA CYS A 100 -2.02 0.40 18.18
C CYS A 100 -2.31 1.31 16.99
N PHE A 101 -1.84 0.90 15.81
CA PHE A 101 -2.23 1.53 14.55
C PHE A 101 -3.40 0.76 13.93
N TYR A 102 -4.32 1.52 13.37
CA TYR A 102 -5.40 1.02 12.53
C TYR A 102 -5.11 1.43 11.08
N HIS A 103 -5.09 0.45 10.18
CA HIS A 103 -4.90 0.67 8.75
C HIS A 103 -6.09 0.06 8.00
N GLU A 104 -6.90 0.89 7.37
CA GLU A 104 -8.03 0.47 6.56
C GLU A 104 -7.76 0.84 5.11
N SER A 105 -7.86 -0.13 4.19
CA SER A 105 -7.53 0.12 2.79
C SER A 105 -8.47 -0.54 1.79
N LYS A 106 -8.47 0.05 0.60
CA LYS A 106 -9.18 -0.40 -0.60
C LYS A 106 -8.18 -0.58 -1.72
N PHE A 107 -8.29 -1.69 -2.44
CA PHE A 107 -7.45 -2.01 -3.59
C PHE A 107 -8.32 -2.43 -4.77
N HIS A 108 -8.07 -1.83 -5.93
CA HIS A 108 -8.77 -2.16 -7.17
C HIS A 108 -7.75 -2.31 -8.29
N GLY A 109 -7.83 -3.41 -9.04
CA GLY A 109 -6.95 -3.69 -10.17
C GLY A 109 -7.73 -4.15 -11.39
N VAL A 110 -7.29 -3.72 -12.57
CA VAL A 110 -7.94 -4.03 -13.86
C VAL A 110 -6.93 -4.30 -14.94
N ASN A 111 -7.39 -4.98 -16.01
CA ASN A 111 -6.67 -5.21 -17.26
C ASN A 111 -5.36 -6.02 -17.15
N PHE A 112 -5.19 -6.84 -16.10
CA PHE A 112 -4.09 -7.80 -16.06
C PHE A 112 -4.20 -8.83 -17.20
N PRO A 113 -3.15 -8.99 -18.03
CA PRO A 113 -3.12 -10.03 -19.05
C PRO A 113 -3.26 -11.42 -18.42
N ALA A 114 -4.10 -12.27 -19.01
CA ALA A 114 -4.37 -13.62 -18.46
C ALA A 114 -3.14 -14.53 -18.48
N ASP A 115 -2.19 -14.26 -19.38
CA ASP A 115 -0.89 -14.90 -19.52
C ASP A 115 0.25 -14.11 -18.87
N GLY A 116 -0.04 -12.95 -18.28
CA GLY A 116 0.94 -12.12 -17.59
C GLY A 116 1.41 -12.70 -16.25
N PRO A 117 2.56 -12.23 -15.74
CA PRO A 117 3.21 -12.81 -14.55
C PRO A 117 2.34 -12.72 -13.29
N VAL A 118 1.54 -11.65 -13.16
CA VAL A 118 0.62 -11.48 -12.02
C VAL A 118 -0.48 -12.54 -12.03
N MET A 119 -1.14 -12.76 -13.16
CA MET A 119 -2.23 -13.76 -13.27
C MET A 119 -1.69 -15.20 -13.28
N LYS A 120 -0.44 -15.40 -13.69
CA LYS A 120 0.26 -16.67 -13.65
C LYS A 120 0.97 -16.94 -12.33
N LYS A 121 0.95 -16.01 -11.38
CA LYS A 121 1.64 -16.10 -10.08
C LYS A 121 3.13 -16.41 -10.24
N MET A 122 3.77 -15.74 -11.19
CA MET A 122 5.20 -15.90 -11.48
C MET A 122 6.06 -14.86 -10.77
N THR A 123 5.44 -13.89 -10.09
CA THR A 123 6.18 -12.90 -9.30
C THR A 123 6.68 -13.50 -8.00
N THR A 124 7.73 -12.90 -7.45
CA THR A 124 8.44 -13.39 -6.26
C THR A 124 8.59 -12.33 -5.17
N ASN A 125 8.90 -11.08 -5.53
CA ASN A 125 8.90 -9.92 -4.65
C ASN A 125 9.05 -8.61 -5.44
N TRP A 126 9.07 -7.48 -4.73
CA TRP A 126 9.51 -6.18 -5.23
C TRP A 126 11.00 -5.95 -4.93
N ASP A 127 11.70 -5.34 -5.87
CA ASP A 127 13.05 -4.83 -5.63
C ASP A 127 13.04 -3.65 -4.64
N PRO A 128 14.12 -3.44 -3.88
CA PRO A 128 14.32 -2.20 -3.15
C PRO A 128 14.18 -0.99 -4.09
N SER A 129 13.40 0.00 -3.66
CA SER A 129 13.09 1.19 -4.45
C SER A 129 13.47 2.48 -3.71
N CYS A 130 13.46 3.59 -4.44
CA CYS A 130 13.66 4.92 -3.91
C CYS A 130 12.53 5.82 -4.39
N GLU A 131 11.64 6.20 -3.47
CA GLU A 131 10.54 7.11 -3.76
C GLU A 131 10.98 8.56 -3.54
N LYS A 132 10.73 9.42 -4.53
CA LYS A 132 10.85 10.86 -4.35
C LYS A 132 9.57 11.42 -3.74
N ILE A 133 9.69 12.00 -2.54
CA ILE A 133 8.60 12.71 -1.86
C ILE A 133 8.71 14.21 -2.13
N ILE A 134 7.62 14.80 -2.61
CA ILE A 134 7.57 16.21 -3.03
C ILE A 134 6.44 16.92 -2.26
N PRO A 135 6.71 17.98 -1.50
CA PRO A 135 5.65 18.79 -0.91
C PRO A 135 4.88 19.54 -2.00
N VAL A 136 3.57 19.60 -1.87
CA VAL A 136 2.70 20.39 -2.76
C VAL A 136 2.38 21.73 -2.09
N PRO A 137 2.99 22.85 -2.51
CA PRO A 137 2.85 24.13 -1.83
C PRO A 137 1.39 24.59 -1.75
N GLY A 138 1.00 25.11 -0.59
CA GLY A 138 -0.34 25.65 -0.35
C GLY A 138 -1.45 24.63 -0.16
N GLN A 139 -1.17 23.33 -0.27
CA GLN A 139 -2.17 22.27 -0.11
C GLN A 139 -1.99 21.42 1.16
N GLY A 140 -0.82 21.51 1.80
CA GLY A 140 -0.54 20.71 3.00
C GLY A 140 -0.49 19.20 2.73
N ILE A 141 -0.14 18.80 1.50
CA ILE A 141 -0.04 17.40 1.08
C ILE A 141 1.35 17.09 0.50
N LEU A 142 1.67 15.80 0.44
CA LEU A 142 2.87 15.27 -0.20
C LEU A 142 2.50 14.43 -1.43
N LYS A 143 3.36 14.44 -2.44
CA LYS A 143 3.28 13.57 -3.61
C LYS A 143 4.51 12.67 -3.68
N GLY A 144 4.28 11.36 -3.68
CA GLY A 144 5.30 10.33 -3.92
C GLY A 144 5.37 9.92 -5.39
N ILE A 145 6.57 9.71 -5.90
CA ILE A 145 6.83 9.15 -7.23
C ILE A 145 7.95 8.12 -7.12
N SER A 146 7.67 6.87 -7.49
CA SER A 146 8.65 5.78 -7.48
C SER A 146 8.47 4.90 -8.73
N PRO A 147 9.52 4.65 -9.52
CA PRO A 147 9.56 3.45 -10.34
C PRO A 147 9.72 2.23 -9.42
N CYS A 148 9.04 1.13 -9.74
CA CYS A 148 9.12 -0.11 -8.98
C CYS A 148 9.28 -1.28 -9.95
N THR A 149 10.03 -2.30 -9.54
CA THR A 149 10.29 -3.50 -10.32
C THR A 149 9.93 -4.73 -9.49
N SER A 150 9.34 -5.73 -10.12
CA SER A 150 9.03 -7.04 -9.54
C SER A 150 9.37 -8.12 -10.56
N PHE A 151 9.98 -9.21 -10.11
CA PHE A 151 10.34 -10.39 -10.91
C PHE A 151 9.34 -11.51 -10.69
#